data_AF-A0A956Q853-F1
#
_entry.id   AF-A0A956Q853-F1
#
_cell.length_a   1.000
_cell.length_b   1.000
_cell.length_c   1.000
_cell.angle_alpha   90.00
_cell.angle_beta   90.00
_cell.angle_gamma   90.00
#
_symmetry.space_group_name_H-M   'P 1'
#
loop_
_entity.id
_entity.type
_entity.pdbx_description
1 polymer ?
#
loop_
_entity_poly.entity_id
_entity_poly.type
_entity_poly.pdbx_seq_one_letter_code
_entity_poly.pdbx_strand_id
1 'polypeptide(L)' 'IKGQWICPQTGVAFYNPAFDVTPNELISGIITERGVAYPPFAKSLEKLKH' A
#
# COMPACT_ATOMS: atom_id res chain seq x y z
N ILE A 1 -28.24 -17.98 5.55
CA ILE A 1 -26.85 -18.51 5.54
C ILE A 1 -26.22 -18.11 6.88
N LYS A 2 -25.92 -19.05 7.78
CA LYS A 2 -25.23 -18.72 9.04
C LYS A 2 -23.73 -18.60 8.75
N GLY A 3 -23.11 -17.51 9.19
CA GLY A 3 -21.65 -17.31 9.07
C GLY A 3 -20.89 -18.37 9.87
N GLN A 4 -19.78 -18.85 9.32
CA GLN A 4 -18.95 -19.89 9.91
C GLN A 4 -17.52 -19.34 10.09
N TRP A 5 -16.89 -19.66 11.22
CA TRP A 5 -15.51 -19.28 11.49
C TRP A 5 -14.56 -20.04 10.55
N ILE A 6 -13.67 -19.31 9.87
CA ILE A 6 -12.67 -19.88 8.96
C ILE A 6 -11.33 -20.20 9.65
N CYS A 7 -11.15 -19.74 10.89
CA CYS A 7 -9.93 -19.91 11.67
C CYS A 7 -10.21 -20.59 13.02
N PRO A 8 -9.21 -21.29 13.60
CA PRO A 8 -9.32 -21.87 14.93
C PRO A 8 -9.63 -20.80 15.97
N GLN A 9 -10.58 -21.09 16.87
CA GLN A 9 -10.98 -20.16 17.92
C GLN A 9 -9.91 -20.01 19.01
N THR A 10 -9.01 -20.99 19.15
CA THR A 10 -8.00 -21.03 20.22
C THR A 10 -6.71 -21.68 19.73
N GLY A 11 -5.59 -21.40 20.40
CA GLY A 11 -4.31 -22.10 20.21
C GLY A 11 -3.44 -21.56 19.08
N VAL A 12 -3.83 -20.44 18.46
CA VAL A 12 -3.08 -19.80 17.38
C VAL A 12 -2.91 -18.32 17.68
N ALA A 13 -1.67 -17.85 17.70
CA ALA A 13 -1.36 -16.43 17.71
C ALA A 13 -1.43 -15.89 16.28
N PHE A 14 -1.97 -14.68 16.10
CA PHE A 14 -2.10 -14.05 14.80
C PHE A 14 -1.36 -12.72 14.78
N TYR A 15 -0.80 -12.40 13.61
CA TYR A 15 -0.29 -11.08 13.28
C TYR A 15 -0.99 -10.62 11.99
N ASN A 16 -1.79 -9.56 12.09
CA ASN A 16 -2.59 -9.05 10.98
C ASN A 16 -2.40 -7.53 10.86
N PRO A 17 -1.19 -7.06 10.49
CA PRO A 17 -1.01 -5.65 10.16
C PRO A 17 -1.81 -5.32 8.91
N ALA A 18 -2.54 -4.21 8.93
CA ALA A 18 -3.37 -3.83 7.79
C ALA A 18 -2.55 -3.38 6.57
N PHE A 19 -1.36 -2.82 6.79
CA PHE A 19 -0.51 -2.23 5.76
C PHE A 19 0.97 -2.31 6.14
N ASP A 20 1.83 -2.14 5.14
CA ASP A 20 3.26 -1.87 5.29
C ASP A 20 3.69 -0.66 4.43
N VAL A 21 4.97 -0.31 4.47
CA VAL A 21 5.55 0.79 3.70
C VAL A 21 6.51 0.22 2.68
N THR A 22 6.31 0.58 1.41
CA THR A 22 7.22 0.22 0.31
C THR A 22 8.24 1.35 0.06
N PRO A 23 9.56 1.10 0.13
CA PRO A 23 10.59 2.06 -0.26
C PRO A 23 10.45 2.52 -1.72
N ASN A 24 10.81 3.78 -1.99
CA ASN A 24 10.50 4.39 -3.28
C ASN A 24 11.32 3.81 -4.45
N GLU A 25 12.50 3.27 -4.18
CA GLU A 25 13.37 2.60 -5.14
C GLU A 25 12.74 1.33 -5.73
N LEU A 26 11.69 0.79 -5.10
CA LEU A 26 10.93 -0.37 -5.59
C LEU A 26 9.73 0.03 -6.47
N ILE A 27 9.46 1.32 -6.64
CA ILE A 27 8.30 1.84 -7.37
C ILE A 27 8.75 2.38 -8.73
N SER A 28 8.22 1.84 -9.83
CA SER A 28 8.55 2.33 -11.18
C SER A 28 7.90 3.68 -11.51
N GLY A 29 6.71 3.94 -10.98
CA GLY A 29 5.99 5.20 -11.15
C GLY A 29 4.73 5.28 -10.30
N ILE A 30 4.26 6.49 -10.03
CA ILE A 30 3.02 6.77 -9.27
C ILE A 30 2.04 7.45 -10.21
N ILE A 31 0.90 6.81 -10.47
CA ILE A 31 -0.16 7.36 -11.33
C ILE A 31 -1.08 8.23 -10.47
N THR A 32 -1.33 9.44 -10.94
CA THR A 32 -2.22 10.44 -10.31
C THR A 32 -3.20 10.98 -11.36
N GLU A 33 -4.20 11.74 -10.92
CA GLU A 33 -5.14 12.44 -11.81
C GLU A 33 -4.46 13.53 -12.65
N ARG A 34 -3.22 13.91 -12.30
CA ARG A 34 -2.43 14.97 -12.95
C ARG A 34 -1.30 14.42 -13.82
N GLY A 35 -1.25 13.09 -13.99
CA GLY A 35 -0.23 12.39 -14.77
C GLY A 35 0.57 11.38 -13.94
N VAL A 36 1.70 10.93 -14.50
CA VAL A 36 2.55 9.91 -13.88
C VAL A 36 3.83 10.55 -13.32
N ALA A 37 4.08 10.36 -12.03
CA ALA A 37 5.34 10.73 -11.39
C ALA A 37 6.36 9.58 -11.53
N TYR A 38 7.57 9.90 -11.98
CA TYR A 38 8.72 8.99 -12.04
C TYR A 38 9.81 9.42 -11.04
N PRO A 39 10.76 8.54 -10.66
CA PRO A 39 11.93 8.95 -9.87
C PRO A 39 12.69 10.12 -10.53
N PRO A 40 13.24 11.07 -9.74
CA PRO A 40 13.19 11.18 -8.29
C PRO A 40 11.84 11.74 -7.79
N PHE A 41 11.14 10.96 -6.96
CA PHE A 41 9.75 11.23 -6.57
C PHE A 41 9.56 12.55 -5.83
N ALA A 42 10.54 13.00 -5.04
CA ALA A 42 10.46 14.30 -4.37
C ALA A 42 10.28 15.47 -5.36
N LYS A 43 10.94 15.40 -6.53
CA LYS A 43 10.85 16.47 -7.55
C LYS A 43 9.62 16.30 -8.43
N SER A 44 9.30 15.07 -8.82
CA SER A 44 8.18 14.82 -9.75
C SER A 44 6.83 15.03 -9.07
N LEU A 45 6.66 14.61 -7.82
CA LEU A 45 5.42 14.85 -7.07
C LEU A 45 5.20 16.35 -6.77
N GLU A 46 6.27 17.09 -6.46
CA GLU A 46 6.16 18.53 -6.22
C GLU A 46 5.65 19.29 -7.47
N LYS A 47 6.10 18.88 -8.68
CA LYS A 47 5.61 19.44 -9.94
C LYS A 47 4.12 19.20 -10.20
N LEU A 48 3.55 18.14 -9.62
CA LEU A 48 2.14 17.76 -9.82
C LEU A 48 1.20 18.37 -8.76
N LYS A 49 1.71 19.07 -7.74
CA LYS A 49 0.91 19.49 -6.57
C LYS A 49 -0.01 20.71 -6.82
N HIS A 50 0.14 21.40 -7.95
CA HIS A 50 -0.62 22.58 -8.36
C HIS A 50 -1.65 22.24 -9.42
#